data_AF-F0RR93-F1
#
_entry.id   AF-F0RR93-F1
#
_cell.length_a   1.000
_cell.length_b   1.000
_cell.length_c   1.000
_cell.angle_alpha   90.00
_cell.angle_beta   90.00
_cell.angle_gamma   90.00
#
_symmetry.space_group_name_H-M   'P 1'
#
loop_
_entity.id
_entity.type
_entity.pdbx_description
1 polymer ?
#
loop_
_entity_poly.entity_id
_entity_poly.type
_entity_poly.pdbx_seq_one_letter_code
_entity_poly.pdbx_strand_id
1 'polypeptide(L)'
;MTDPNLLIFAAERTYAINGTNGWHDGYTQADAFTKISLISTEVREWQLESRPGNEQQALNELADIIIRTMDTCELLERGGFALALVMAGPCRHHPHHNNLLHMVTMYGLIEDAKQAFRKAPAGEMPANAADAGPEVLNAVLPHLGGLALYALMLLEHYAARENLTAQDVITRVLDKNATRGYRHGGRRL
;
A
#
# COMPACT_ATOMS: atom_id res chain seq x y z
N MET A 1 2.62 -2.28 19.90
CA MET A 1 1.28 -2.03 19.35
C MET A 1 1.51 -1.05 18.21
N THR A 2 1.16 -1.44 16.99
CA THR A 2 1.42 -0.63 15.79
C THR A 2 0.60 0.65 15.85
N ASP A 3 1.21 1.81 15.56
CA ASP A 3 0.52 3.10 15.60
C ASP A 3 -0.22 3.37 14.28
N PRO A 4 -1.56 3.23 14.22
CA PRO A 4 -2.30 3.46 12.99
C PRO A 4 -2.23 4.93 12.52
N ASN A 5 -1.90 5.88 13.40
CA ASN A 5 -1.75 7.28 13.00
C ASN A 5 -0.60 7.47 12.01
N LEU A 6 0.39 6.58 12.02
CA LEU A 6 1.48 6.61 11.04
C LEU A 6 0.99 6.27 9.62
N LEU A 7 -0.04 5.42 9.49
CA LEU A 7 -0.67 5.14 8.19
C LEU A 7 -1.50 6.32 7.70
N ILE A 8 -2.19 7.03 8.62
CA ILE A 8 -2.89 8.28 8.30
C ILE A 8 -1.88 9.33 7.78
N PHE A 9 -0.79 9.55 8.52
CA PHE A 9 0.30 10.43 8.10
C PHE A 9 0.85 10.06 6.71
N ALA A 10 1.15 8.78 6.49
CA ALA A 10 1.68 8.29 5.22
C ALA A 10 0.70 8.54 4.07
N ALA A 11 -0.59 8.29 4.28
CA ALA A 11 -1.62 8.48 3.28
C ALA A 11 -1.79 9.95 2.90
N GLU A 12 -1.92 10.85 3.88
CA GLU A 12 -2.06 12.29 3.64
C GLU A 12 -0.86 12.87 2.87
N ARG A 13 0.36 12.46 3.27
CA ARG A 13 1.59 12.87 2.59
C ARG A 13 1.68 12.33 1.18
N THR A 14 1.33 11.06 0.98
CA THR A 14 1.31 10.42 -0.35
C THR A 14 0.34 11.15 -1.28
N TYR A 15 -0.87 11.42 -0.81
CA TYR A 15 -1.87 12.18 -1.57
C TYR A 15 -1.34 13.58 -1.94
N ALA A 16 -0.75 14.32 -1.01
CA ALA A 16 -0.19 15.64 -1.29
C ALA A 16 0.95 15.59 -2.33
N ILE A 17 1.86 14.63 -2.21
CA ILE A 17 2.98 14.43 -3.15
C ILE A 17 2.47 14.06 -4.54
N ASN A 18 1.55 13.10 -4.61
CA ASN A 18 1.01 12.62 -5.88
C ASN A 18 0.20 13.70 -6.59
N GLY A 19 -0.55 14.51 -5.85
CA GLY A 19 -1.22 15.71 -6.39
C GLY A 19 -0.23 16.72 -6.96
N THR A 20 0.85 17.01 -6.23
CA THR A 20 1.91 17.93 -6.69
C THR A 20 2.63 17.40 -7.93
N ASN A 21 2.87 16.09 -7.99
CA ASN A 21 3.52 15.43 -9.12
C ASN A 21 2.58 15.18 -10.32
N GLY A 22 1.30 15.56 -10.23
CA GLY A 22 0.28 15.29 -11.25
C GLY A 22 0.01 13.80 -11.48
N TRP A 23 0.28 12.97 -10.47
CA TRP A 23 0.01 11.54 -10.48
C TRP A 23 -1.43 11.23 -10.04
N HIS A 24 -2.26 12.23 -9.78
CA HIS A 24 -3.68 12.10 -9.44
C HIS A 24 -4.65 12.14 -10.63
N ASP A 25 -4.22 12.65 -11.79
CA ASP A 25 -5.16 12.98 -12.86
C ASP A 25 -5.38 11.83 -13.84
N GLY A 26 -6.65 11.49 -14.13
CA GLY A 26 -7.05 10.61 -15.22
C GLY A 26 -7.15 9.12 -14.89
N TYR A 27 -7.55 8.78 -13.67
CA TYR A 27 -7.71 7.39 -13.24
C TYR A 27 -8.99 6.72 -13.75
N THR A 28 -8.82 5.53 -14.28
CA THR A 28 -9.89 4.60 -14.69
C THR A 28 -9.90 3.36 -13.81
N GLN A 29 -10.97 2.57 -13.91
CA GLN A 29 -11.05 1.28 -13.23
C GLN A 29 -9.91 0.30 -13.59
N ALA A 30 -9.45 0.32 -14.85
CA ALA A 30 -8.32 -0.49 -15.30
C ALA A 30 -7.03 -0.13 -14.54
N ASP A 31 -6.89 1.13 -14.14
CA ASP A 31 -5.76 1.60 -13.35
C ASP A 31 -5.84 1.08 -11.91
N ALA A 32 -7.02 1.01 -11.29
CA ALA A 32 -7.15 0.49 -9.92
C ALA A 32 -6.69 -0.97 -9.81
N PHE A 33 -7.14 -1.85 -10.73
CA PHE A 33 -6.67 -3.24 -10.77
C PHE A 33 -5.16 -3.33 -11.03
N THR A 34 -4.65 -2.47 -11.92
CA THR A 34 -3.22 -2.37 -12.22
C THR A 34 -2.44 -1.91 -11.00
N LYS A 35 -2.93 -0.93 -10.23
CA LYS A 35 -2.29 -0.42 -9.01
C LYS A 35 -2.24 -1.45 -7.91
N ILE A 36 -3.33 -2.17 -7.67
CA ILE A 36 -3.32 -3.32 -6.75
C ILE A 36 -2.29 -4.35 -7.20
N SER A 37 -2.20 -4.61 -8.50
CA SER A 37 -1.19 -5.52 -9.07
C SER A 37 0.24 -4.99 -8.91
N LEU A 38 0.47 -3.67 -8.95
CA LEU A 38 1.80 -3.10 -8.75
C LEU A 38 2.29 -3.25 -7.30
N ILE A 39 1.41 -3.32 -6.31
CA ILE A 39 1.81 -3.61 -4.91
C ILE A 39 2.54 -4.97 -4.83
N SER A 40 2.15 -5.94 -5.66
CA SER A 40 2.83 -7.24 -5.73
C SER A 40 4.29 -7.13 -6.21
N THR A 41 4.62 -6.08 -6.98
CA THR A 41 5.99 -5.81 -7.42
C THR A 41 6.83 -5.31 -6.25
N GLU A 42 6.29 -4.40 -5.43
CA GLU A 42 6.95 -3.91 -4.21
C GLU A 42 7.21 -5.06 -3.21
N VAL A 43 6.27 -6.00 -3.05
CA VAL A 43 6.46 -7.21 -2.23
C VAL A 43 7.60 -8.08 -2.77
N ARG A 44 7.73 -8.18 -4.10
CA ARG A 44 8.83 -8.91 -4.74
C ARG A 44 10.17 -8.20 -4.57
N GLU A 45 10.20 -6.87 -4.69
CA GLU A 45 11.41 -6.07 -4.46
C GLU A 45 11.87 -6.22 -3.01
N TRP A 46 10.94 -6.11 -2.05
CA TRP A 46 11.23 -6.40 -0.65
C TRP A 46 11.86 -7.78 -0.43
N GLN A 47 11.33 -8.83 -1.08
CA GLN A 47 11.90 -10.18 -0.97
C GLN A 47 13.35 -10.23 -1.44
N LEU A 48 13.64 -9.61 -2.58
CA LEU A 48 14.97 -9.62 -3.18
C LEU A 48 15.97 -8.85 -2.31
N GLU A 49 15.52 -7.77 -1.69
CA GLU A 49 16.32 -6.89 -0.86
C GLU A 49 16.42 -7.35 0.60
N SER A 50 15.60 -8.30 1.04
CA SER A 50 15.65 -8.90 2.39
C SER A 50 16.85 -9.84 2.63
N ARG A 51 17.92 -9.71 1.83
CA ARG A 51 19.16 -10.46 1.96
C ARG A 51 20.10 -9.78 2.96
N PRO A 52 20.98 -10.51 3.65
CA PRO A 52 21.97 -9.91 4.55
C PRO A 52 22.80 -8.83 3.84
N GLY A 53 22.90 -7.64 4.45
CA GLY A 53 23.64 -6.49 3.92
C GLY A 53 22.80 -5.47 3.12
N ASN A 54 21.52 -5.75 2.88
CA ASN A 54 20.59 -4.85 2.18
C ASN A 54 19.45 -4.33 3.08
N GLU A 55 19.64 -4.34 4.41
CA GLU A 55 18.60 -4.07 5.39
C GLU A 55 17.91 -2.71 5.17
N GLN A 56 18.68 -1.65 4.87
CA GLN A 56 18.09 -0.34 4.59
C GLN A 56 17.21 -0.32 3.33
N GLN A 57 17.60 -1.08 2.30
CA GLN A 57 16.80 -1.18 1.08
C GLN A 57 15.53 -1.98 1.35
N ALA A 58 15.62 -3.11 2.06
CA ALA A 58 14.44 -3.86 2.48
C ALA A 58 13.47 -3.02 3.31
N LEU A 59 13.96 -2.14 4.20
CA LEU A 59 13.12 -1.21 4.93
C LEU A 59 12.42 -0.20 4.00
N ASN A 60 13.12 0.30 2.96
CA ASN A 60 12.51 1.19 1.97
C ASN A 60 11.40 0.46 1.19
N GLU A 61 11.62 -0.78 0.77
CA GLU A 61 10.60 -1.56 0.04
C GLU A 61 9.35 -1.82 0.89
N LEU A 62 9.50 -2.07 2.21
CA LEU A 62 8.34 -2.15 3.11
C LEU A 62 7.55 -0.83 3.18
N ALA A 63 8.26 0.30 3.21
CA ALA A 63 7.61 1.60 3.17
C ALA A 63 6.93 1.88 1.81
N ASP A 64 7.54 1.47 0.70
CA ASP A 64 6.94 1.58 -0.64
C ASP A 64 5.66 0.72 -0.76
N ILE A 65 5.61 -0.49 -0.18
CA ILE A 65 4.38 -1.30 -0.06
C ILE A 65 3.28 -0.52 0.68
N ILE A 66 3.60 0.08 1.82
CA ILE A 66 2.64 0.85 2.62
C ILE A 66 2.12 2.05 1.81
N ILE A 67 3.02 2.86 1.25
CA ILE A 67 2.71 4.05 0.46
C ILE A 67 1.82 3.69 -0.73
N ARG A 68 2.18 2.63 -1.47
CA ARG A 68 1.42 2.19 -2.65
C ARG A 68 0.05 1.65 -2.29
N THR A 69 -0.07 0.99 -1.14
CA THR A 69 -1.35 0.51 -0.63
C THR A 69 -2.25 1.68 -0.25
N MET A 70 -1.73 2.70 0.44
CA MET A 70 -2.50 3.88 0.83
C MET A 70 -2.91 4.74 -0.38
N ASP A 71 -2.00 4.93 -1.34
CA ASP A 71 -2.31 5.53 -2.64
C ASP A 71 -3.49 4.79 -3.28
N THR A 72 -3.41 3.46 -3.35
CA THR A 72 -4.48 2.64 -3.95
C THR A 72 -5.82 2.78 -3.21
N CYS A 73 -5.83 2.86 -1.88
CA CYS A 73 -7.06 3.09 -1.11
C CYS A 73 -7.69 4.46 -1.42
N GLU A 74 -6.90 5.52 -1.51
CA GLU A 74 -7.41 6.87 -1.87
C GLU A 74 -7.89 6.95 -3.32
N LEU A 75 -7.33 6.14 -4.21
CA LEU A 75 -7.79 6.04 -5.58
C LEU A 75 -9.15 5.35 -5.71
N LEU A 76 -9.46 4.41 -4.81
CA LEU A 76 -10.75 3.72 -4.79
C LEU A 76 -11.85 4.61 -4.23
N GLU A 77 -11.56 5.37 -3.17
CA GLU A 77 -12.48 6.33 -2.57
C GLU A 77 -11.69 7.43 -1.88
N ARG A 78 -12.13 8.68 -1.98
CA ARG A 78 -11.52 9.78 -1.21
C ARG A 78 -11.75 9.56 0.28
N GLY A 79 -10.68 9.46 1.07
CA GLY A 79 -10.75 9.03 2.47
C GLY A 79 -10.84 7.50 2.64
N GLY A 80 -10.71 6.75 1.54
CA GLY A 80 -10.78 5.30 1.49
C GLY A 80 -9.67 4.64 2.32
N PHE A 81 -8.53 5.30 2.58
CA PHE A 81 -7.55 4.74 3.52
C PHE A 81 -8.11 4.67 4.95
N ALA A 82 -8.81 5.72 5.41
CA ALA A 82 -9.33 5.76 6.77
C ALA A 82 -10.40 4.68 6.94
N LEU A 83 -11.26 4.52 5.92
CA LEU A 83 -12.23 3.43 5.86
C LEU A 83 -11.54 2.06 5.86
N ALA A 84 -10.50 1.86 5.04
CA ALA A 84 -9.73 0.62 5.01
C ALA A 84 -9.13 0.24 6.37
N LEU A 85 -8.60 1.20 7.11
CA LEU A 85 -8.05 0.98 8.46
C LEU A 85 -9.13 0.58 9.46
N VAL A 86 -10.29 1.24 9.42
CA VAL A 86 -11.44 0.89 10.27
C VAL A 86 -11.92 -0.53 9.95
N MET A 87 -12.01 -0.87 8.67
CA MET A 87 -12.53 -2.16 8.21
C MET A 87 -11.58 -3.34 8.42
N ALA A 88 -10.26 -3.10 8.31
CA ALA A 88 -9.26 -4.14 8.55
C ALA A 88 -9.25 -4.61 10.00
N GLY A 89 -9.65 -3.75 10.94
CA GLY A 89 -9.58 -4.03 12.37
C GLY A 89 -8.13 -4.15 12.87
N PRO A 90 -7.93 -4.61 14.11
CA PRO A 90 -6.58 -4.72 14.67
C PRO A 90 -5.77 -5.80 13.97
N CYS A 91 -4.51 -5.50 13.65
CA CYS A 91 -3.57 -6.52 13.17
C CYS A 91 -3.36 -7.58 14.26
N ARG A 92 -3.79 -8.82 14.00
CA ARG A 92 -3.67 -9.95 14.95
C ARG A 92 -2.48 -10.86 14.67
N HIS A 93 -1.71 -10.56 13.63
CA HIS A 93 -0.56 -11.36 13.29
C HIS A 93 0.63 -10.93 14.13
N HIS A 94 1.44 -11.90 14.55
CA HIS A 94 2.76 -11.62 15.10
C HIS A 94 3.80 -11.78 13.99
N PRO A 95 4.87 -10.98 13.99
CA PRO A 95 5.96 -11.19 13.05
C PRO A 95 6.59 -12.56 13.33
N HIS A 96 6.49 -13.48 12.36
CA HIS A 96 7.32 -14.67 12.32
C HIS A 96 8.76 -14.28 11.95
N HIS A 97 9.75 -15.17 12.16
CA HIS A 97 11.12 -14.93 11.65
C HIS A 97 11.31 -15.38 10.20
N ASN A 98 10.23 -15.79 9.52
CA ASN A 98 10.29 -16.42 8.21
C ASN A 98 9.72 -15.49 7.14
N ASN A 99 10.62 -14.91 6.34
CA ASN A 99 10.27 -14.02 5.23
C ASN A 99 9.32 -14.66 4.21
N LEU A 100 9.39 -15.98 4.01
CA LEU A 100 8.46 -16.69 3.12
C LEU A 100 7.01 -16.59 3.62
N LEU A 101 6.80 -16.72 4.94
CA LEU A 101 5.45 -16.60 5.51
C LEU A 101 4.92 -15.17 5.38
N HIS A 102 5.76 -14.16 5.61
CA HIS A 102 5.39 -12.76 5.41
C HIS A 102 4.96 -12.48 3.98
N MET A 103 5.70 -12.98 2.99
CA MET A 103 5.31 -12.86 1.60
C MET A 103 3.99 -13.56 1.31
N VAL A 104 3.80 -14.80 1.76
CA VAL A 104 2.56 -15.55 1.53
C VAL A 104 1.37 -14.78 2.12
N THR A 105 1.51 -14.19 3.30
CA THR A 105 0.49 -13.33 3.89
C THR A 105 0.21 -12.09 3.03
N MET A 106 1.24 -11.35 2.63
CA MET A 106 1.07 -10.14 1.82
C MET A 106 0.47 -10.44 0.44
N TYR A 107 0.98 -11.45 -0.27
CA TYR A 107 0.42 -11.89 -1.56
C TYR A 107 -1.02 -12.40 -1.41
N GLY A 108 -1.34 -13.11 -0.33
CA GLY A 108 -2.71 -13.54 -0.04
C GLY A 108 -3.67 -12.35 0.04
N LEU A 109 -3.31 -11.31 0.81
CA LEU A 109 -4.11 -10.09 0.92
C LEU A 109 -4.25 -9.36 -0.42
N ILE A 110 -3.19 -9.31 -1.22
CA ILE A 110 -3.22 -8.69 -2.56
C ILE A 110 -4.13 -9.48 -3.51
N GLU A 111 -4.02 -10.80 -3.54
CA GLU A 111 -4.87 -11.65 -4.40
C GLU A 111 -6.33 -11.63 -3.97
N ASP A 112 -6.61 -11.60 -2.66
CA ASP A 112 -7.97 -11.44 -2.14
C ASP A 112 -8.57 -10.09 -2.57
N ALA A 113 -7.80 -9.00 -2.45
CA ALA A 113 -8.22 -7.68 -2.95
C ALA A 113 -8.50 -7.70 -4.46
N LYS A 114 -7.64 -8.35 -5.26
CA LYS A 114 -7.84 -8.50 -6.71
C LYS A 114 -9.07 -9.33 -7.05
N GLN A 115 -9.32 -10.41 -6.31
CA GLN A 115 -10.49 -11.25 -6.53
C GLN A 115 -11.78 -10.54 -6.13
N ALA A 116 -11.78 -9.83 -5.00
CA ALA A 116 -12.89 -8.99 -4.57
C ALA A 116 -13.21 -7.94 -5.63
N PHE A 117 -12.18 -7.27 -6.15
CA PHE A 117 -12.35 -6.29 -7.22
C PHE A 117 -12.93 -6.92 -8.49
N ARG A 118 -12.44 -8.10 -8.92
CA ARG A 118 -12.92 -8.81 -10.13
C ARG A 118 -14.34 -9.36 -10.05
N LYS A 119 -14.81 -9.73 -8.85
CA LYS A 119 -16.14 -10.36 -8.65
C LYS A 119 -17.29 -9.34 -8.66
N ALA A 120 -16.99 -8.05 -8.72
CA ALA A 120 -18.00 -7.02 -8.96
C ALA A 120 -18.72 -7.29 -10.30
N PRO A 121 -20.06 -7.24 -10.37
CA PRO A 121 -20.80 -7.52 -11.60
C PRO A 121 -20.31 -6.64 -12.76
N ALA A 122 -20.14 -7.22 -13.96
CA ALA A 122 -19.59 -6.50 -15.12
C ALA A 122 -20.40 -5.27 -15.57
N GLY A 123 -21.65 -5.12 -15.10
CA GLY A 123 -22.50 -3.94 -15.31
C GLY A 123 -22.56 -2.94 -14.15
N GLU A 124 -21.93 -3.27 -13.01
CA GLU A 124 -21.81 -2.42 -11.82
C GLU A 124 -20.36 -2.00 -11.54
N MET A 125 -19.44 -2.54 -12.34
CA MET A 125 -18.07 -2.08 -12.41
C MET A 125 -18.07 -0.65 -12.94
N PRO A 126 -17.77 0.36 -12.10
CA PRO A 126 -17.83 1.74 -12.52
C PRO A 126 -16.77 2.05 -13.57
N ALA A 127 -17.07 2.96 -14.49
CA ALA A 127 -16.10 3.43 -15.47
C ALA A 127 -14.87 4.08 -14.80
N ASN A 128 -15.06 4.66 -13.61
CA ASN A 128 -14.01 5.27 -12.79
C ASN A 128 -13.93 4.58 -11.43
N ALA A 129 -12.73 4.44 -10.87
CA ALA A 129 -12.56 3.90 -9.51
C ALA A 129 -13.39 4.68 -8.47
N ALA A 130 -13.58 5.98 -8.69
CA ALA A 130 -14.38 6.88 -7.85
C ALA A 130 -15.90 6.58 -7.81
N ASP A 131 -16.43 5.76 -8.73
CA ASP A 131 -17.84 5.34 -8.70
C ASP A 131 -17.98 3.88 -8.21
N ALA A 132 -16.96 3.32 -7.56
CA ALA A 132 -17.03 1.96 -7.01
C ALA A 132 -18.18 1.88 -6.03
N GLY A 133 -19.15 1.01 -6.35
CA GLY A 133 -20.29 0.77 -5.48
C GLY A 133 -19.82 0.37 -4.08
N PRO A 134 -20.56 0.72 -3.01
CA PRO A 134 -20.18 0.43 -1.63
C PRO A 134 -19.83 -1.04 -1.39
N GLU A 135 -20.43 -1.97 -2.12
CA GLU A 135 -20.15 -3.41 -2.02
C GLU A 135 -18.71 -3.77 -2.44
N VAL A 136 -18.20 -3.15 -3.50
CA VAL A 136 -16.83 -3.37 -3.98
C VAL A 136 -15.83 -2.79 -2.99
N LEU A 137 -16.07 -1.58 -2.52
CA LEU A 137 -15.23 -0.92 -1.51
C LEU A 137 -15.20 -1.74 -0.22
N ASN A 138 -16.35 -2.21 0.25
CA ASN A 138 -16.47 -3.04 1.44
C ASN A 138 -15.75 -4.40 1.30
N ALA A 139 -15.61 -4.92 0.08
CA ALA A 139 -14.91 -6.17 -0.16
C ALA A 139 -13.39 -5.96 -0.33
N VAL A 140 -12.95 -4.86 -0.96
CA VAL A 140 -11.54 -4.63 -1.32
C VAL A 140 -10.75 -3.94 -0.19
N LEU A 141 -11.31 -2.89 0.40
CA LEU A 141 -10.62 -2.06 1.39
C LEU A 141 -10.14 -2.81 2.65
N PRO A 142 -10.87 -3.81 3.20
CA PRO A 142 -10.36 -4.57 4.35
C PRO A 142 -9.03 -5.29 4.06
N HIS A 143 -8.87 -5.82 2.85
CA HIS A 143 -7.65 -6.53 2.45
C HIS A 143 -6.47 -5.57 2.27
N LEU A 144 -6.70 -4.40 1.65
CA LEU A 144 -5.68 -3.36 1.52
C LEU A 144 -5.30 -2.75 2.87
N GLY A 145 -6.28 -2.49 3.75
CA GLY A 145 -6.02 -2.03 5.11
C GLY A 145 -5.24 -3.06 5.92
N GLY A 146 -5.59 -4.34 5.80
CA GLY A 146 -4.86 -5.45 6.41
C GLY A 146 -3.42 -5.54 5.92
N LEU A 147 -3.19 -5.33 4.61
CA LEU A 147 -1.86 -5.31 4.01
C LEU A 147 -1.00 -4.16 4.55
N ALA A 148 -1.54 -2.95 4.61
CA ALA A 148 -0.83 -1.79 5.12
C ALA A 148 -0.46 -1.95 6.60
N LEU A 149 -1.40 -2.45 7.42
CA LEU A 149 -1.15 -2.74 8.83
C LEU A 149 -0.09 -3.82 9.02
N TYR A 150 -0.13 -4.88 8.22
CA TYR A 150 0.83 -5.96 8.29
C TYR A 150 2.24 -5.50 7.86
N ALA A 151 2.33 -4.75 6.76
CA ALA A 151 3.59 -4.17 6.29
C ALA A 151 4.17 -3.19 7.31
N LEU A 152 3.33 -2.36 7.95
CA LEU A 152 3.79 -1.46 9.01
C LEU A 152 4.30 -2.21 10.23
N MET A 153 3.63 -3.27 10.66
CA MET A 153 4.12 -4.12 11.76
C MET A 153 5.50 -4.71 11.44
N LEU A 154 5.72 -5.18 10.21
CA LEU A 154 7.03 -5.66 9.77
C LEU A 154 8.06 -4.53 9.75
N LEU A 155 7.69 -3.37 9.23
CA LEU A 155 8.57 -2.20 9.18
C LEU A 155 9.00 -1.78 10.59
N GLU A 156 8.07 -1.68 11.55
CA GLU A 156 8.37 -1.40 12.95
C GLU A 156 9.34 -2.43 13.54
N HIS A 157 9.10 -3.72 13.29
CA HIS A 157 9.93 -4.80 13.79
C HIS A 157 11.37 -4.74 13.25
N TYR A 158 11.54 -4.55 11.94
CA TYR A 158 12.86 -4.52 11.32
C TYR A 158 13.59 -3.19 11.54
N ALA A 159 12.88 -2.05 11.50
CA ALA A 159 13.49 -0.74 11.73
C ALA A 159 14.09 -0.63 13.14
N ALA A 160 13.41 -1.18 14.15
CA ALA A 160 13.91 -1.20 15.52
C ALA A 160 15.26 -1.92 15.67
N ARG A 161 15.55 -2.91 14.82
CA ARG A 161 16.85 -3.63 14.80
C ARG A 161 17.98 -2.77 14.25
N GLU A 162 17.65 -1.78 13.42
CA GLU A 162 18.57 -0.82 12.82
C GLU A 162 18.64 0.51 13.61
N ASN A 163 18.05 0.58 14.82
CA ASN A 163 17.89 1.80 15.60
C ASN A 163 17.16 2.94 14.84
N LEU A 164 16.21 2.57 13.99
CA LEU A 164 15.34 3.50 13.26
C LEU A 164 13.88 3.34 13.73
N THR A 165 13.06 4.37 13.54
CA THR A 165 11.60 4.25 13.65
C THR A 165 10.97 3.97 12.29
N ALA A 166 9.78 3.36 12.28
CA ALA A 166 9.01 3.21 11.05
C ALA A 166 8.70 4.58 10.40
N GLN A 167 8.47 5.61 11.22
CA GLN A 167 8.24 6.98 10.75
C GLN A 167 9.46 7.56 10.02
N ASP A 168 10.68 7.31 10.50
CA ASP A 168 11.91 7.76 9.83
C ASP A 168 12.02 7.16 8.42
N VAL A 169 11.75 5.86 8.30
CA VAL A 169 11.83 5.15 7.02
C VAL A 169 10.75 5.64 6.06
N ILE A 170 9.49 5.74 6.49
CA ILE A 170 8.38 6.24 5.66
C ILE A 170 8.66 7.67 5.21
N THR A 171 9.09 8.55 6.11
CA THR A 171 9.41 9.95 5.78
C THR A 171 10.52 10.02 4.73
N ARG A 172 11.60 9.24 4.91
CA ARG A 172 12.70 9.17 3.95
C ARG A 172 12.25 8.78 2.54
N VAL A 173 11.36 7.78 2.42
CA VAL A 173 10.83 7.33 1.12
C VAL A 173 9.91 8.37 0.51
N LEU A 174 9.02 8.99 1.30
CA LEU A 174 8.14 10.06 0.84
C LEU A 174 8.92 11.28 0.35
N ASP A 175 9.97 11.71 1.07
CA ASP A 175 10.81 12.83 0.65
C ASP A 175 11.55 12.52 -0.65
N LYS A 176 12.02 11.27 -0.83
CA LYS A 176 12.55 10.80 -2.11
C LYS A 176 11.49 10.89 -3.21
N ASN A 177 10.24 10.53 -2.95
CA ASN A 177 9.16 10.58 -3.94
C ASN A 177 8.73 12.01 -4.29
N ALA A 178 8.77 12.94 -3.34
CA ALA A 178 8.47 14.36 -3.55
C ALA A 178 9.41 15.02 -4.58
N THR A 179 10.65 14.54 -4.69
CA THR A 179 11.65 15.09 -5.63
C THR A 179 11.60 14.49 -7.03
N ARG A 180 10.78 13.46 -7.29
CA ARG A 180 10.75 12.74 -8.57
C ARG A 180 9.99 13.47 -9.69
N GLY A 181 9.10 14.43 -9.36
CA GLY A 181 8.35 15.23 -10.33
C GLY A 181 7.50 14.42 -11.32
N TYR A 182 7.06 15.05 -12.41
CA TYR A 182 6.16 14.46 -13.42
C TYR A 182 6.75 13.25 -14.18
N ARG A 183 8.06 13.02 -14.15
CA ARG A 183 8.76 12.07 -15.04
C ARG A 183 8.70 10.60 -14.59
N HIS A 184 8.31 10.31 -13.35
CA HIS A 184 8.51 8.97 -12.77
C HIS A 184 7.26 8.30 -12.18
N GLY A 185 6.05 8.83 -12.43
CA GLY A 185 4.80 8.37 -11.82
C GLY A 185 4.19 7.06 -12.35
N GLY A 186 4.97 6.20 -13.00
CA GLY A 186 4.45 4.94 -13.54
C GLY A 186 3.52 5.10 -14.76
N ARG A 187 3.28 6.31 -15.27
CA ARG A 187 2.90 6.54 -16.67
C ARG A 187 4.11 6.28 -17.55
N ARG A 188 4.47 5.00 -17.72
CA ARG A 188 5.19 4.61 -18.94
C ARG A 188 4.15 4.70 -20.06
N LEU A 189 4.25 5.75 -20.87
CA LEU A 189 3.62 5.79 -22.19
C LEU A 189 3.97 4.52 -22.97
#